data_AF-A0A7Z0M7E9-F1
#
_entry.id   AF-A0A7Z0M7E9-F1
#
_cell.length_a   1.000
_cell.length_b   1.000
_cell.length_c   1.000
_cell.angle_alpha   90.00
_cell.angle_beta   90.00
_cell.angle_gamma   90.00
#
_symmetry.space_group_name_H-M   'P 1'
#
loop_
_entity.id
_entity.type
_entity.pdbx_description
1 polymer ?
#
loop_
_entity_poly.entity_id
_entity_poly.type
_entity_poly.pdbx_seq_one_letter_code
_entity_poly.pdbx_strand_id
1 'polypeptide(L)' 'MRIIKVRKFGRRLVIQLDRNLPNDFQNHTDVSIGGKVFKDALIAMSQGRSDRADLSVIDNGVTDIVGKELILL' A
#
# COMPACT_ATOMS: atom_id res chain seq x y z
N MET A 1 -6.74 5.81 5.11
CA MET A 1 -7.17 4.59 4.37
C MET A 1 -6.66 3.43 5.18
N ARG A 2 -7.49 2.50 5.62
CA ARG A 2 -7.07 1.49 6.59
C ARG A 2 -6.48 0.27 5.88
N ILE A 3 -5.39 -0.26 6.41
CA ILE A 3 -4.81 -1.52 5.93
C ILE A 3 -5.65 -2.69 6.44
N ILE A 4 -6.20 -3.49 5.54
CA ILE A 4 -6.99 -4.67 5.90
C ILE A 4 -6.24 -5.99 5.71
N LYS A 5 -5.24 -6.01 4.82
CA LYS A 5 -4.42 -7.20 4.57
C LYS A 5 -3.04 -6.82 4.07
N VAL A 6 -2.04 -7.63 4.41
CA VAL A 6 -0.67 -7.49 3.89
C VAL A 6 -0.17 -8.86 3.46
N ARG A 7 0.53 -8.91 2.32
CA ARG A 7 1.27 -10.07 1.85
C ARG A 7 2.66 -9.64 1.41
N LYS A 8 3.67 -10.44 1.76
CA LYS A 8 5.06 -10.19 1.33
C LYS A 8 5.37 -10.96 0.05
N PHE A 9 5.97 -10.28 -0.92
CA PHE A 9 6.44 -10.82 -2.18
C PHE A 9 7.89 -10.37 -2.40
N GLY A 10 8.85 -11.20 -1.96
CA GLY A 10 10.27 -10.86 -2.04
C GLY A 10 10.59 -9.57 -1.27
N ARG A 11 11.03 -8.54 -1.99
CA ARG A 11 11.39 -7.20 -1.45
C ARG A 11 10.21 -6.24 -1.35
N ARG A 12 8.99 -6.67 -1.68
CA ARG A 12 7.80 -5.81 -1.67
C ARG A 12 6.73 -6.35 -0.74
N LEU A 13 5.96 -5.44 -0.18
CA LEU A 13 4.68 -5.73 0.44
C LEU A 13 3.57 -5.38 -0.55
N VAL A 14 2.54 -6.20 -0.60
CA VAL A 14 1.26 -5.91 -1.24
C VAL A 14 0.24 -5.73 -0.13
N ILE A 15 -0.38 -4.57 -0.12
CA ILE A 15 -1.19 -4.02 0.95
C ILE A 15 -2.59 -3.81 0.37
N GLN A 16 -3.57 -4.48 0.95
CA GLN A 16 -4.97 -4.27 0.60
C GLN A 16 -5.56 -3.19 1.53
N LEU A 17 -6.23 -2.21 0.94
CA LEU A 17 -6.89 -1.10 1.59
C LEU A 17 -8.39 -1.37 1.74
N ASP A 18 -9.00 -0.77 2.75
CA ASP A 18 -10.46 -0.78 2.96
C ASP A 18 -11.25 0.02 1.91
N ARG A 19 -10.56 0.89 1.17
CA ARG A 19 -11.14 1.72 0.10
C ARG A 19 -10.08 2.03 -0.97
N ASN A 20 -10.54 2.46 -2.13
CA ASN A 20 -9.68 2.81 -3.26
C ASN A 20 -8.74 3.98 -2.94
N LEU A 21 -7.53 3.92 -3.47
CA LEU A 21 -6.65 5.06 -3.62
C LEU A 21 -7.35 6.14 -4.46
N PRO A 22 -7.13 7.43 -4.15
CA PRO A 22 -7.73 8.51 -4.90
C PRO A 22 -7.18 8.55 -6.34
N ASN A 23 -7.95 9.15 -7.25
CA ASN A 23 -7.67 9.10 -8.69
C ASN A 23 -6.36 9.78 -9.08
N ASP A 24 -5.97 10.79 -8.31
CA ASP A 24 -4.75 11.59 -8.45
C ASP A 24 -3.51 10.94 -7.80
N PHE A 25 -3.66 9.79 -7.13
CA PHE A 25 -2.52 9.05 -6.61
C PHE A 25 -1.56 8.66 -7.74
N GLN A 26 -0.28 9.02 -7.58
CA GLN A 26 0.78 8.71 -8.53
C GLN A 26 1.64 7.54 -8.04
N ASN A 27 2.02 6.66 -8.96
CA ASN A 27 2.99 5.62 -8.68
C ASN A 27 4.37 6.22 -8.36
N HIS A 28 5.21 5.45 -7.67
CA HIS A 28 6.55 5.83 -7.23
C HIS A 28 6.56 6.95 -6.17
N THR A 29 5.45 7.12 -5.46
CA THR A 29 5.35 8.03 -4.31
C THR A 29 5.73 7.32 -3.02
N ASP A 30 6.07 8.09 -1.98
CA ASP A 30 6.25 7.54 -0.63
C ASP A 30 4.91 7.60 0.12
N VAL A 31 4.68 6.65 1.03
CA VAL A 31 3.48 6.63 1.89
C VAL A 31 3.87 6.41 3.34
N SER A 32 3.07 6.96 4.25
CA SER A 32 3.24 6.73 5.70
C SER A 32 2.17 5.76 6.19
N ILE A 33 2.60 4.70 6.87
CA ILE A 33 1.70 3.70 7.48
C ILE A 33 2.07 3.57 8.94
N GLY A 34 1.16 3.97 9.84
CA GLY A 34 1.43 3.93 11.28
C GLY A 34 2.65 4.74 11.71
N GLY A 35 2.92 5.87 11.05
CA GLY A 35 4.07 6.73 11.32
C GLY A 35 5.41 6.24 10.75
N LYS A 36 5.41 5.17 9.95
CA LYS A 36 6.59 4.68 9.23
C LYS A 36 6.47 4.94 7.74
N VAL A 37 7.55 5.43 7.14
CA VAL A 37 7.60 5.70 5.70
C VAL A 37 7.96 4.44 4.94
N PHE A 38 7.15 4.14 3.93
CA PHE A 38 7.36 3.10 2.94
C PHE A 38 7.57 3.76 1.58
N LYS A 39 8.57 3.26 0.84
CA LYS A 39 9.00 3.86 -0.41
C LYS A 39 8.39 3.17 -1.61
N ASP A 40 8.38 3.90 -2.73
CA ASP A 40 8.07 3.37 -4.06
C ASP A 40 6.69 2.66 -4.08
N ALA A 41 5.68 3.40 -3.65
CA ALA A 41 4.30 2.97 -3.63
C ALA A 41 3.73 2.90 -5.04
N LEU A 42 3.20 1.73 -5.42
CA LEU A 42 2.65 1.43 -6.73
C LEU A 42 1.23 0.88 -6.58
N ILE A 43 0.31 1.32 -7.43
CA ILE A 43 -0.99 0.67 -7.55
C ILE A 43 -0.74 -0.75 -8.06
N ALA A 44 -1.15 -1.75 -7.29
CA ALA A 44 -1.01 -3.15 -7.66
C ALA A 44 -2.34 -3.64 -8.21
N MET A 45 -2.50 -3.71 -9.53
CA MET A 45 -3.72 -4.28 -10.11
C MET A 45 -3.66 -5.81 -10.03
N SER A 46 -4.58 -6.41 -9.28
CA SER A 46 -4.83 -7.84 -9.34
C SER A 46 -5.57 -8.17 -10.65
N GLN A 47 -5.19 -9.26 -11.33
CA GLN A 47 -5.67 -9.62 -12.67
C GLN A 47 -7.20 -9.49 -12.81
N GLY A 48 -7.66 -8.71 -13.79
CA GLY A 48 -9.08 -8.50 -14.07
C GLY A 48 -9.81 -7.51 -13.15
N ARG A 49 -9.14 -6.90 -12.17
CA ARG A 49 -9.73 -5.89 -11.30
C ARG A 49 -9.30 -4.48 -11.72
N SER A 50 -10.26 -3.57 -11.73
CA SER A 50 -10.06 -2.14 -12.02
C SER A 50 -10.05 -1.28 -10.75
N ASP A 51 -10.24 -1.88 -9.57
CA ASP A 51 -10.26 -1.15 -8.32
C ASP A 51 -8.83 -0.84 -7.83
N ARG A 52 -8.64 0.39 -7.37
CA ARG A 52 -7.34 0.91 -6.88
C ARG A 52 -7.15 0.62 -5.40
N ALA A 53 -7.57 -0.57 -4.94
CA ALA A 53 -7.61 -0.94 -3.52
C ALA A 53 -6.34 -1.67 -3.04
N ASP A 54 -5.48 -2.09 -3.96
CA ASP A 54 -4.24 -2.80 -3.68
C ASP A 54 -3.05 -1.87 -3.96
N LEU A 55 -2.15 -1.75 -2.98
CA LEU A 55 -0.95 -0.93 -3.04
C LEU A 55 0.28 -1.80 -2.78
N SER A 56 1.31 -1.67 -3.60
CA SER A 56 2.59 -2.30 -3.36
C SER A 56 3.64 -1.30 -2.93
N VAL A 57 4.42 -1.62 -1.89
CA VAL A 57 5.52 -0.77 -1.40
C VAL A 57 6.78 -1.60 -1.20
N ILE A 58 7.95 -0.95 -1.12
CA ILE A 58 9.19 -1.63 -0.72
C ILE A 58 9.10 -2.05 0.75
N ASP A 59 9.41 -3.32 1.01
CA ASP A 59 9.51 -3.85 2.38
C ASP A 59 10.71 -3.22 3.10
N ASN A 60 10.44 -2.53 4.21
CA ASN A 60 11.44 -1.91 5.07
C ASN A 60 11.67 -2.69 6.38
N GLY A 61 11.15 -3.93 6.47
CA GLY A 61 11.26 -4.80 7.64
C GLY A 61 10.12 -4.65 8.65
N VAL A 62 9.18 -3.72 8.45
CA VAL A 62 8.01 -3.53 9.32
C VAL A 62 6.80 -4.25 8.74
N THR A 63 6.38 -5.34 9.39
CA THR A 63 5.28 -6.20 8.90
C THR A 63 3.98 -6.07 9.71
N ASP A 64 4.05 -5.59 10.95
CA ASP A 64 2.87 -5.32 11.77
C ASP A 64 2.25 -3.97 11.39
N ILE A 65 1.54 -3.94 10.26
CA ILE A 65 0.87 -2.73 9.75
C ILE A 65 -0.62 -2.93 9.46
N VAL A 66 -1.15 -4.12 9.66
CA VAL A 66 -2.59 -4.39 9.52
C VAL A 66 -3.37 -3.59 10.55
N GLY A 67 -4.48 -2.98 10.14
CA GLY A 67 -5.31 -2.11 10.97
C GLY A 67 -4.77 -0.69 11.14
N LYS A 68 -3.56 -0.38 10.64
CA LYS A 68 -3.01 0.98 10.68
C LYS A 68 -3.55 1.82 9.51
N GLU A 69 -3.49 3.14 9.69
CA GLU A 69 -3.86 4.09 8.64
C GLU A 69 -2.70 4.32 7.67
N LEU A 70 -3.03 4.34 6.39
CA LEU A 70 -2.21 4.84 5.30
C LEU A 70 -2.51 6.31 5.04
N ILE A 71 -1.42 7.08 4.99
CA ILE A 71 -1.36 8.50 4.70
C ILE A 71 -0.51 8.69 3.45
N LEU A 72 -1.04 9.42 2.47
CA LEU A 72 -0.32 9.84 1.28
C LEU A 72 0.57 11.04 1.64
N LEU A 73 1.81 11.04 1.16
CA LEU A 73 2.80 12.11 1.41
C LEU A 73 2.89 13.07 0.24
#